data_AF-A0A258V0L1-F1
#
_entry.id   AF-A0A258V0L1-F1
#
_cell.length_a   1.000
_cell.length_b   1.000
_cell.length_c   1.000
_cell.angle_alpha   90.00
_cell.angle_beta   90.00
_cell.angle_gamma   90.00
#
_symmetry.space_group_name_H-M   'P 1'
#
loop_
_entity.id
_entity.type
_entity.pdbx_description
1 polymer ?
#
loop_
_entity_poly.entity_id
_entity_poly.type
_entity_poly.pdbx_seq_one_letter_code
_entity_poly.pdbx_strand_id
1 'polypeptide(L)'
;MSQLAAAIGSLSTTLNDGHGIETVEDALFDIVDLLRVDPHAKTQFLEMVEQTLAKRWPYALGENSVPSELIELATHELRWPEFMVLAEKRIGEIFGGDAMLAISDVSHGVKQAYADDWEDRDLFGRYAV
;
A
#
# COMPACT_ATOMS: atom_id res chain seq x y z
N MET A 1 2.37 0.64 -21.05
CA MET A 1 2.39 0.68 -19.57
C MET A 1 1.53 1.84 -19.14
N SER A 2 0.67 1.68 -18.13
CA SER A 2 -0.11 2.81 -17.60
C SER A 2 0.78 3.75 -16.79
N GLN A 3 0.35 5.00 -16.61
CA GLN A 3 1.04 5.99 -15.79
C GLN A 3 1.20 5.52 -14.34
N LEU A 4 0.17 4.90 -13.77
CA LEU A 4 0.20 4.33 -12.43
C LEU A 4 1.28 3.24 -12.28
N ALA A 5 1.33 2.29 -13.22
CA ALA A 5 2.31 1.20 -13.15
C ALA A 5 3.75 1.73 -13.27
N ALA A 6 3.96 2.76 -14.09
CA ALA A 6 5.27 3.41 -14.20
C ALA A 6 5.66 4.15 -12.90
N ALA A 7 4.73 4.85 -12.27
CA ALA A 7 4.97 5.54 -11.00
C ALA A 7 5.31 4.57 -9.86
N ILE A 8 4.56 3.46 -9.73
CA ILE A 8 4.84 2.41 -8.73
C ILE A 8 6.19 1.72 -9.00
N GLY A 9 6.52 1.47 -10.28
CA GLY A 9 7.82 0.94 -10.66
C GLY A 9 8.95 1.87 -10.26
N SER A 10 8.80 3.18 -10.51
CA SER A 10 9.79 4.19 -10.10
C SER A 10 9.96 4.26 -8.59
N LEU A 11 8.86 4.27 -7.82
CA LEU A 11 8.89 4.22 -6.36
C LEU A 11 9.66 2.99 -5.85
N SER A 12 9.41 1.82 -6.45
CA SER A 12 10.08 0.58 -6.06
C SER A 12 11.59 0.65 -6.31
N THR A 13 12.02 1.30 -7.40
CA THR A 13 13.45 1.57 -7.64
C THR A 13 14.00 2.54 -6.59
N THR A 14 13.30 3.64 -6.30
CA THR A 14 13.70 4.63 -5.30
C THR A 14 13.89 4.01 -3.91
N LEU A 15 13.00 3.11 -3.51
CA LEU A 15 13.11 2.34 -2.25
C LEU A 15 14.33 1.41 -2.23
N ASN A 16 14.61 0.71 -3.34
CA ASN A 16 15.74 -0.22 -3.44
C ASN A 16 17.10 0.48 -3.48
N ASP A 17 17.17 1.66 -4.10
CA ASP A 17 18.41 2.41 -4.30
C ASP A 17 18.79 3.26 -3.07
N GLY A 18 17.95 3.28 -2.02
CA GLY A 18 18.24 3.95 -0.76
C GLY A 18 18.20 5.48 -0.87
N HIS A 19 17.32 6.02 -1.71
CA HIS A 19 17.11 7.47 -1.81
C HIS A 19 16.60 8.07 -0.49
N GLY A 20 16.78 9.38 -0.31
CA GLY A 20 16.37 10.10 0.90
C GLY A 20 14.87 9.99 1.18
N ILE A 21 14.52 10.02 2.47
CA ILE A 21 13.14 9.87 2.99
C ILE A 21 12.17 10.84 2.30
N GLU A 22 12.57 12.10 2.10
CA GLU A 22 11.76 13.13 1.43
C GLU A 22 11.35 12.70 0.00
N THR A 23 12.29 12.13 -0.76
CA THR A 23 12.02 11.70 -2.15
C THR A 23 11.06 10.51 -2.20
N VAL A 24 11.15 9.60 -1.23
CA VAL A 24 10.23 8.46 -1.12
C VAL A 24 8.83 8.95 -0.73
N GLU A 25 8.76 9.86 0.25
CA GLU A 25 7.51 10.45 0.71
C GLU A 25 6.77 11.19 -0.42
N ASP A 26 7.47 12.06 -1.16
CA ASP A 26 6.88 12.79 -2.29
C ASP A 26 6.31 11.81 -3.34
N ALA A 27 7.07 10.76 -3.69
CA ALA A 27 6.62 9.76 -4.65
C ALA A 27 5.41 8.96 -4.18
N LEU A 28 5.32 8.66 -2.88
CA LEU A 28 4.15 8.00 -2.28
C LEU A 28 2.89 8.87 -2.42
N PHE A 29 3.00 10.16 -2.07
CA PHE A 29 1.87 11.08 -2.14
C PHE A 29 1.46 11.43 -3.57
N ASP A 30 2.41 11.55 -4.52
CA ASP A 30 2.11 11.75 -5.93
C ASP A 30 1.23 10.61 -6.49
N ILE A 31 1.49 9.37 -6.07
CA ILE A 31 0.66 8.22 -6.46
C ILE A 31 -0.72 8.31 -5.81
N VAL A 32 -0.81 8.65 -4.52
CA VAL A 32 -2.11 8.83 -3.86
C VAL A 32 -2.95 9.91 -4.54
N ASP A 33 -2.34 11.04 -4.90
CA ASP A 33 -3.03 12.13 -5.57
C ASP A 33 -3.46 11.73 -6.99
N LEU A 34 -2.67 10.92 -7.72
CA LEU A 34 -3.09 10.30 -8.97
C LEU A 34 -4.33 9.40 -8.78
N LEU A 35 -4.34 8.57 -7.73
CA LEU A 35 -5.46 7.67 -7.40
C LEU A 35 -6.74 8.41 -7.01
N ARG A 36 -6.63 9.62 -6.44
CA ARG A 36 -7.78 10.47 -6.12
C ARG A 36 -8.49 11.01 -7.36
N VAL A 37 -7.73 11.33 -8.41
CA VAL A 37 -8.25 12.07 -9.57
C VAL A 37 -8.61 11.18 -10.75
N ASP A 38 -8.03 9.98 -10.86
CA ASP A 38 -8.26 9.06 -11.96
C ASP A 38 -9.02 7.79 -11.51
N PRO A 39 -10.34 7.67 -11.79
CA PRO A 39 -11.12 6.48 -11.48
C PRO A 39 -10.62 5.20 -12.16
N HIS A 40 -9.95 5.29 -13.31
CA HIS A 40 -9.38 4.10 -13.95
C HIS A 40 -8.12 3.62 -13.21
N ALA A 41 -7.37 4.54 -12.61
CA ALA A 41 -6.23 4.20 -11.75
C ALA A 41 -6.67 3.44 -10.50
N LYS A 42 -7.84 3.74 -9.92
CA LYS A 42 -8.40 2.97 -8.79
C LYS A 42 -8.49 1.48 -9.09
N THR A 43 -9.17 1.10 -10.17
CA THR A 43 -9.39 -0.32 -10.51
C THR A 43 -8.06 -1.01 -10.73
N GLN A 44 -7.17 -0.40 -11.52
CA GLN A 44 -5.85 -0.96 -11.76
C GLN A 44 -5.03 -1.12 -10.47
N PHE A 45 -5.07 -0.13 -9.58
CA PHE A 45 -4.36 -0.18 -8.31
C PHE A 45 -4.84 -1.34 -7.45
N LEU A 46 -6.16 -1.48 -7.28
CA LEU A 46 -6.74 -2.57 -6.49
C LEU A 46 -6.38 -3.95 -7.07
N GLU A 47 -6.33 -4.11 -8.39
CA GLU A 47 -5.84 -5.34 -9.04
C GLU A 47 -4.36 -5.61 -8.71
N MET A 48 -3.50 -4.59 -8.73
CA MET A 48 -2.08 -4.73 -8.35
C MET A 48 -1.91 -5.05 -6.86
N VAL A 49 -2.71 -4.43 -5.98
CA VAL A 49 -2.72 -4.73 -4.55
C VAL A 49 -3.18 -6.16 -4.31
N GLU A 50 -4.26 -6.61 -4.94
CA GLU A 50 -4.71 -8.01 -4.84
C GLU A 50 -3.62 -9.00 -5.27
N GLN A 51 -2.96 -8.75 -6.41
CA GLN A 51 -1.85 -9.58 -6.88
C GLN A 51 -0.66 -9.58 -5.92
N THR A 52 -0.37 -8.45 -5.27
CA THR A 52 0.68 -8.34 -4.26
C THR A 52 0.33 -9.14 -3.01
N LEU A 53 -0.90 -8.97 -2.50
CA LEU A 53 -1.42 -9.65 -1.31
C LEU A 53 -1.67 -11.14 -1.52
N ALA A 54 -1.75 -11.63 -2.75
CA ALA A 54 -1.79 -13.06 -3.05
C ALA A 54 -0.42 -13.76 -2.86
N LYS A 55 0.69 -13.00 -2.83
CA LYS A 55 2.04 -13.58 -2.69
C LYS A 55 2.27 -14.06 -1.26
N ARG A 56 2.98 -15.18 -1.10
CA ARG A 56 3.36 -15.68 0.24
C ARG A 56 4.19 -14.66 1.02
N TRP A 57 5.10 -13.97 0.33
CA TRP A 57 5.89 -12.84 0.86
C TRP A 57 5.53 -11.55 0.09
N PRO A 58 4.59 -10.75 0.59
CA PRO A 58 4.08 -9.57 -0.12
C PRO A 58 5.06 -8.38 -0.11
N TYR A 59 6.07 -8.40 0.76
CA TYR A 59 7.10 -7.37 0.89
C TYR A 59 8.16 -7.39 -0.22
N ALA A 60 8.15 -8.41 -1.08
CA ALA A 60 9.11 -8.48 -2.18
C ALA A 60 8.79 -7.41 -3.23
N LEU A 61 9.68 -6.43 -3.42
CA LEU A 61 9.60 -5.36 -4.43
C LEU A 61 9.85 -5.86 -5.88
N GLY A 62 9.34 -7.05 -6.22
CA GLY A 62 9.45 -7.60 -7.57
C GLY A 62 8.52 -6.92 -8.56
N GLU A 63 8.65 -7.25 -9.85
CA GLU A 63 7.80 -6.74 -10.92
C GLU A 63 6.30 -6.93 -10.58
N ASN A 64 5.51 -5.86 -10.77
CA ASN A 64 4.08 -5.80 -10.42
C ASN A 64 3.76 -5.99 -8.91
N SER A 65 4.66 -5.61 -8.01
CA SER A 65 4.37 -5.54 -6.57
C SER A 65 4.12 -4.09 -6.18
N VAL A 66 3.15 -3.88 -5.29
CA VAL A 66 2.92 -2.58 -4.65
C VAL A 66 3.64 -2.58 -3.30
N PRO A 67 4.51 -1.60 -3.00
CA PRO A 67 5.14 -1.48 -1.69
C PRO A 67 4.09 -1.42 -0.56
N SER A 68 4.36 -2.05 0.58
CA SER A 68 3.46 -2.08 1.74
C SER A 68 3.11 -0.67 2.22
N GLU A 69 4.11 0.21 2.26
CA GLU A 69 3.99 1.60 2.68
C GLU A 69 3.01 2.37 1.78
N LEU A 70 3.02 2.07 0.48
CA LEU A 70 2.06 2.65 -0.47
C LEU A 70 0.65 2.08 -0.29
N ILE A 71 0.53 0.78 -0.01
CA ILE A 71 -0.77 0.15 0.26
C ILE A 71 -1.39 0.76 1.52
N GLU A 72 -0.62 0.89 2.59
CA GLU A 72 -1.06 1.45 3.87
C GLU A 72 -1.40 2.93 3.75
N LEU A 73 -0.52 3.74 3.14
CA LEU A 73 -0.81 5.15 2.90
C LEU A 73 -2.06 5.35 2.04
N ALA A 74 -2.21 4.60 0.95
CA ALA A 74 -3.41 4.67 0.11
C ALA A 74 -4.66 4.23 0.87
N THR A 75 -4.54 3.24 1.76
CA THR A 75 -5.63 2.81 2.65
C THR A 75 -6.05 3.95 3.58
N HIS A 76 -5.06 4.66 4.15
CA HIS A 76 -5.30 5.79 5.02
C HIS A 76 -5.98 6.94 4.28
N GLU A 77 -5.39 7.37 3.17
CA GLU A 77 -5.74 8.59 2.45
C GLU A 77 -7.01 8.49 1.61
N LEU A 78 -7.38 7.29 1.17
CA LEU A 78 -8.50 7.07 0.23
C LEU A 78 -9.70 6.38 0.88
N ARG A 79 -9.50 5.66 2.00
CA ARG A 79 -10.55 4.97 2.77
C ARG A 79 -11.45 4.04 1.94
N TRP A 80 -10.94 3.50 0.84
CA TRP A 80 -11.71 2.59 0.00
C TRP A 80 -12.00 1.28 0.74
N PRO A 81 -13.27 0.85 0.86
CA PRO A 81 -13.62 -0.37 1.58
C PRO A 81 -12.99 -1.63 0.96
N GLU A 82 -12.62 -1.59 -0.32
CA GLU A 82 -11.96 -2.67 -1.03
C GLU A 82 -10.62 -3.08 -0.38
N PHE A 83 -9.89 -2.15 0.26
CA PHE A 83 -8.66 -2.50 0.99
C PHE A 83 -8.93 -3.46 2.15
N MET A 84 -10.01 -3.23 2.90
CA MET A 84 -10.41 -4.10 4.01
C MET A 84 -10.82 -5.49 3.53
N VAL A 85 -11.55 -5.56 2.41
CA VAL A 85 -11.94 -6.84 1.78
C VAL A 85 -10.70 -7.63 1.38
N LEU A 86 -9.71 -6.98 0.76
CA LEU A 86 -8.46 -7.63 0.35
C LEU A 86 -7.61 -8.09 1.54
N ALA A 87 -7.55 -7.29 2.61
CA ALA A 87 -6.86 -7.66 3.85
C ALA A 87 -7.51 -8.88 4.51
N GLU A 88 -8.84 -8.90 4.63
CA GLU A 88 -9.59 -10.03 5.19
C GLU A 88 -9.45 -11.30 4.35
N LYS A 89 -9.48 -11.17 3.02
CA LYS A 89 -9.21 -12.28 2.11
C LYS A 89 -7.83 -12.90 2.38
N ARG A 90 -6.78 -12.08 2.49
CA ARG A 90 -5.43 -12.54 2.80
C ARG A 90 -5.35 -13.24 4.16
N ILE A 91 -5.99 -12.68 5.20
CA ILE A 91 -6.06 -13.30 6.53
C ILE A 91 -6.73 -14.68 6.45
N GLY A 92 -7.83 -14.79 5.71
CA GLY A 92 -8.51 -16.06 5.47
C GLY A 92 -7.64 -17.10 4.75
N GLU A 93 -6.99 -16.70 3.66
CA GLU A 93 -6.25 -17.60 2.78
C GLU A 93 -4.88 -18.04 3.33
N ILE A 94 -4.13 -17.12 3.95
CA ILE A 94 -2.76 -17.36 4.40
C ILE A 94 -2.69 -17.75 5.88
N PHE A 95 -3.56 -17.15 6.70
CA PHE A 95 -3.53 -17.29 8.16
C PHE A 95 -4.71 -18.09 8.70
N GLY A 96 -5.53 -18.70 7.83
CA GLY A 96 -6.67 -19.53 8.22
C GLY A 96 -7.75 -18.76 8.97
N GLY A 97 -7.82 -17.44 8.79
CA GLY A 97 -8.75 -16.55 9.51
C GLY A 97 -8.25 -16.08 10.87
N ASP A 98 -7.08 -16.52 11.34
CA ASP A 98 -6.52 -16.08 12.62
C ASP A 98 -5.75 -14.76 12.46
N ALA A 99 -6.40 -13.65 12.83
CA ALA A 99 -5.82 -12.32 12.76
C ALA A 99 -4.59 -12.15 13.67
N MET A 100 -4.43 -12.95 14.74
CA MET A 100 -3.26 -12.87 15.62
C MET A 100 -1.99 -13.35 14.92
N LEU A 101 -2.12 -14.31 14.00
CA LEU A 101 -0.99 -14.78 13.19
C LEU A 101 -0.57 -13.77 12.11
N ALA A 102 -1.43 -12.81 11.79
CA ALA A 102 -1.20 -11.79 10.78
C ALA A 102 -0.60 -10.48 11.34
N ILE A 103 -0.29 -10.39 12.65
CA ILE A 103 0.13 -9.12 13.30
C ILE A 103 1.34 -8.42 12.66
N SER A 104 2.22 -9.18 11.99
CA SER A 104 3.38 -8.66 11.26
C SER A 104 3.22 -8.76 9.74
N ASP A 105 2.00 -8.94 9.26
CA ASP A 105 1.63 -9.02 7.85
C ASP A 105 0.99 -7.71 7.38
N VAL A 106 1.21 -7.37 6.12
CA VAL A 106 0.62 -6.19 5.47
C VAL A 106 -0.92 -6.16 5.58
N SER A 107 -1.61 -7.30 5.69
CA SER A 107 -3.06 -7.30 5.94
C SER A 107 -3.45 -6.73 7.31
N HIS A 108 -2.58 -6.84 8.32
CA HIS A 108 -2.75 -6.17 9.59
C HIS A 108 -2.43 -4.68 9.48
N GLY A 109 -1.34 -4.33 8.80
CA GLY A 109 -0.98 -2.94 8.50
C GLY A 109 -2.12 -2.18 7.79
N VAL A 110 -2.76 -2.79 6.78
CA VAL A 110 -3.96 -2.24 6.11
C VAL A 110 -5.09 -1.97 7.10
N LYS A 111 -5.36 -2.89 8.03
CA LYS A 111 -6.41 -2.70 9.04
C LYS A 111 -6.09 -1.53 9.97
N GLN A 112 -4.84 -1.39 10.39
CA GLN A 112 -4.38 -0.27 11.21
C GLN A 112 -4.45 1.05 10.43
N ALA A 113 -3.98 1.04 9.18
CA ALA A 113 -3.99 2.19 8.30
C ALA A 113 -5.40 2.71 8.00
N TYR A 114 -6.41 1.82 7.99
CA TYR A 114 -7.83 2.18 7.83
C TYR A 114 -8.42 2.93 9.05
N ALA A 115 -7.76 2.89 10.21
CA ALA A 115 -8.18 3.65 11.39
C ALA A 115 -7.78 5.13 11.29
N ASP A 116 -8.53 6.01 11.98
CA ASP A 116 -8.28 7.47 11.98
C ASP A 116 -7.00 7.87 12.73
N ASP A 117 -6.61 7.04 13.69
CA ASP A 117 -5.45 7.17 14.55
C ASP A 117 -4.28 6.26 14.11
N TRP A 118 -4.17 5.97 12.80
CA TRP A 118 -3.06 5.18 12.28
C TRP A 118 -1.71 5.75 12.69
N GLU A 119 -1.00 5.06 13.59
CA GLU A 119 0.24 5.55 14.23
C GLU A 119 1.35 5.85 13.21
N ASP A 120 1.51 5.05 12.16
CA ASP A 120 2.59 5.25 11.18
C ASP A 120 2.37 6.50 10.32
N ARG A 121 1.21 7.16 10.41
CA ARG A 121 1.02 8.49 9.81
C ARG A 121 2.09 9.46 10.32
N ASP A 122 2.53 9.35 11.57
CA ASP A 122 3.47 10.30 12.17
C ASP A 122 4.88 10.18 11.57
N LEU A 123 5.14 9.14 10.79
CA LEU A 123 6.40 8.96 10.06
C LEU A 123 6.48 9.82 8.79
N PHE A 124 5.36 10.31 8.27
CA PHE A 124 5.33 11.18 7.10
C PHE A 124 5.41 12.64 7.53
N GLY A 125 6.40 13.37 7.01
CA GLY A 125 6.58 14.79 7.25
C GLY A 125 5.34 15.62 6.90
N ARG A 126 4.50 15.15 5.97
CA ARG A 126 3.22 15.80 5.60
C ARG A 126 2.21 15.87 6.75
N TYR A 127 2.28 14.98 7.74
CA TYR A 127 1.40 15.02 8.92
C TYR A 127 2.10 15.57 10.17
N ALA A 128 3.41 15.83 10.12
CA ALA A 128 4.15 16.48 11.19
C ALA A 128 3.78 17.98 11.23
N VAL A 129 2.74 18.31 12.00
CA VAL A 129 2.28 19.69 12.26
C VAL A 129 2.63 20.11 13.68
#